data_AF-A0A9N8EJ54-F1
#
_entry.id   AF-A0A9N8EJ54-F1
#
_cell.length_a   1.000
_cell.length_b   1.000
_cell.length_c   1.000
_cell.angle_alpha   90.00
_cell.angle_beta   90.00
_cell.angle_gamma   90.00
#
_symmetry.space_group_name_H-M   'P 1'
#
loop_
_entity.id
_entity.type
_entity.pdbx_description
1 polymer ?
#
loop_
_entity_poly.entity_id
_entity_poly.type
_entity_poly.pdbx_seq_one_letter_code
_entity_poly.pdbx_strand_id
1 'polypeptide(L)'
;MMMDSSLKRKLENDGMSPKIHKNSMLHAARVMFHKVSTDFKQNPKLQNDVKVASIGLLVGIIIGGLLAKTNEGGPSYMSLSRGSVPWTSLKAPGWNPIHIFYGKMDNFYNEIPDKWYLKHSPKHTTSNSNEWFGQHGQDVAVAKFFNFKSNGYFVDLASNDAVWASNTFALEQNFDWKGICIEANPIYWYRLSFRTGCHVVGSIVGGKDFEGITVSLPTDPKKSGPFGGIVGKDFDNKKAKEPEARFTASLTSILKKFGAPKVIDYLSLDVEGAEEFIMKDFPFHQPYTFRVISIERPKSLLMKKLEDAGYKQVLDFKRGDTLWAHSSVYEAGKKRVEDKGHEIAKHKLDDWPQVRR
;
A
#
# COMPACT_ATOMS: atom_id res chain seq x y z
N MET A 1 34.90 26.70 -30.58
CA MET A 1 34.63 28.02 -29.96
C MET A 1 34.88 27.86 -28.47
N MET A 2 35.90 28.55 -27.96
CA MET A 2 36.56 28.27 -26.68
C MET A 2 35.62 28.47 -25.49
N MET A 3 35.66 27.54 -24.54
CA MET A 3 35.12 27.75 -23.20
C MET A 3 35.96 28.83 -22.50
N ASP A 4 35.28 29.90 -22.08
CA ASP A 4 35.85 31.02 -21.34
C ASP A 4 36.45 30.53 -20.01
N SER A 5 37.77 30.51 -19.97
CA SER A 5 38.59 30.05 -18.85
C SER A 5 38.83 31.14 -17.80
N SER A 6 38.12 32.27 -17.89
CA SER A 6 38.19 33.35 -16.90
C SER A 6 37.35 33.11 -15.64
N LEU A 7 36.26 32.33 -15.73
CA LEU A 7 35.36 32.10 -14.59
C LEU A 7 35.92 31.09 -13.58
N LYS A 8 36.57 30.03 -14.07
CA LYS A 8 37.19 29.00 -13.21
C LYS A 8 38.38 29.56 -12.43
N ARG A 9 39.15 30.46 -13.04
CA ARG A 9 40.34 31.06 -12.44
C ARG A 9 40.04 32.13 -11.38
N LYS A 10 38.83 32.71 -11.38
CA LYS A 10 38.37 33.65 -10.35
C LYS A 10 37.84 32.97 -9.08
N LEU A 11 37.52 31.68 -9.13
CA LEU A 11 36.96 30.94 -7.99
C LEU A 11 38.02 30.17 -7.20
N GLU A 12 39.24 30.00 -7.74
CA GLU A 12 40.30 29.20 -7.12
C GLU A 12 41.36 30.02 -6.36
N ASN A 13 41.35 31.36 -6.42
CA ASN A 13 42.46 32.17 -5.89
C ASN A 13 42.20 33.04 -4.64
N ASP A 14 40.98 33.12 -4.12
CA ASP A 14 40.76 33.79 -2.83
C ASP A 14 40.33 32.76 -1.79
N GLY A 15 41.32 32.31 -1.01
CA GLY A 15 41.11 31.58 0.22
C GLY A 15 40.35 32.44 1.23
N MET A 16 39.02 32.43 1.16
CA MET A 16 38.15 32.93 2.21
C MET A 16 36.83 32.15 2.23
N SER A 17 36.57 31.55 3.40
CA SER A 17 35.32 30.95 3.87
C SER A 17 34.04 31.50 3.20
N PRO A 18 33.11 30.66 2.69
CA PRO A 18 31.86 31.15 2.13
C PRO A 18 30.83 31.43 3.24
N LYS A 19 31.02 32.56 3.95
CA LYS A 19 29.91 33.40 4.40
C LYS A 19 29.52 34.35 3.26
N ILE A 20 29.14 33.81 2.11
CA ILE A 20 28.55 34.62 1.04
C ILE A 20 27.11 34.92 1.44
N HIS A 21 26.82 36.21 1.61
CA HIS A 21 25.63 36.77 2.24
C HIS A 21 24.30 36.20 1.69
N LYS A 22 23.50 35.58 2.58
CA LYS A 22 22.08 35.24 2.36
C LYS A 22 21.25 36.39 1.77
N ASN A 23 21.64 37.64 2.01
CA ASN A 23 20.91 38.83 1.54
C ASN A 23 20.99 39.08 0.03
N SER A 24 22.08 38.73 -0.67
CA SER A 24 22.21 39.01 -2.11
C SER A 24 21.38 38.05 -2.96
N MET A 25 21.35 36.76 -2.61
CA MET A 25 20.47 35.78 -3.24
C MET A 25 18.98 36.06 -2.96
N LEU A 26 18.64 36.48 -1.74
CA LEU A 26 17.26 36.83 -1.39
C LEU A 26 16.78 38.08 -2.15
N HIS A 27 17.68 39.05 -2.36
CA HIS A 27 17.40 40.24 -3.16
C HIS A 27 17.20 39.88 -4.65
N ALA A 28 18.08 39.04 -5.22
CA ALA A 28 17.95 38.56 -6.59
C ALA A 28 16.64 37.78 -6.82
N ALA A 29 16.24 36.94 -5.84
CA ALA A 29 14.98 36.21 -5.88
C ALA A 29 13.76 37.14 -5.85
N ARG A 30 13.79 38.20 -5.04
CA ARG A 30 12.72 39.23 -4.99
C ARG A 30 12.61 40.01 -6.29
N VAL A 31 13.74 40.40 -6.89
CA VAL A 31 13.75 41.13 -8.17
C VAL A 31 13.21 40.26 -9.30
N MET A 32 13.62 38.98 -9.38
CA MET A 32 13.05 38.03 -10.34
C MET A 32 11.55 37.84 -10.13
N PHE A 33 11.10 37.67 -8.89
CA PHE A 33 9.68 37.52 -8.57
C PHE A 33 8.86 38.73 -9.03
N HIS A 34 9.35 39.95 -8.79
CA HIS A 34 8.63 41.16 -9.17
C HIS A 34 8.54 41.29 -10.70
N LYS A 35 9.61 40.93 -11.42
CA LYS A 35 9.64 40.92 -12.88
C LYS A 35 8.67 39.88 -13.46
N VAL A 36 8.73 38.64 -12.98
CA VAL A 36 7.84 37.55 -13.43
C VAL A 36 6.37 37.84 -13.10
N SER A 37 6.08 38.40 -11.93
CA SER A 37 4.71 38.77 -11.54
C SER A 37 4.15 39.91 -12.39
N THR A 38 4.98 40.89 -12.76
CA THR A 38 4.59 42.01 -13.61
C THR A 38 4.36 41.55 -15.05
N ASP A 39 5.27 40.73 -15.59
CA ASP A 39 5.15 40.15 -16.93
C ASP A 39 3.91 39.23 -17.04
N PHE A 40 3.54 38.51 -15.98
CA PHE A 40 2.32 37.68 -15.93
C PHE A 40 1.04 38.52 -15.92
N LYS A 41 1.01 39.65 -15.20
CA LYS A 41 -0.17 40.53 -15.14
C LYS A 41 -0.42 41.26 -16.47
N GLN A 42 0.64 41.53 -17.23
CA GLN A 42 0.55 42.32 -18.46
C GLN A 42 0.41 41.48 -19.73
N ASN A 43 0.48 40.14 -19.66
CA ASN A 43 0.41 39.27 -20.83
C ASN A 43 -0.80 38.31 -20.80
N PRO A 44 -1.88 38.62 -21.55
CA PRO A 44 -3.10 37.82 -21.58
C PRO A 44 -2.91 36.38 -22.12
N LYS A 45 -1.88 36.12 -22.92
CA LYS A 45 -1.58 34.77 -23.44
C LYS A 45 -0.98 33.86 -22.36
N LEU A 46 -0.19 34.41 -21.43
CA LEU A 46 0.44 33.64 -20.35
C LEU A 46 -0.54 33.23 -19.24
N GLN A 47 -1.62 33.98 -19.07
CA GLN A 47 -2.64 33.70 -18.04
C GLN A 47 -3.52 32.49 -18.38
N ASN A 48 -3.65 32.15 -19.66
CA ASN A 48 -4.51 31.06 -20.14
C ASN A 48 -3.77 29.72 -20.32
N ASP A 49 -2.45 29.67 -20.11
CA ASP A 49 -1.65 28.48 -20.36
C ASP A 49 -1.43 27.66 -19.07
N VAL A 50 -2.06 26.49 -18.98
CA VAL A 50 -2.08 25.61 -17.78
C VAL A 50 -0.67 25.21 -17.35
N LYS A 51 0.31 25.15 -18.28
CA LYS A 51 1.71 24.85 -17.97
C LYS A 51 2.38 25.94 -17.12
N VAL A 52 1.94 27.19 -17.22
CA VAL A 52 2.52 28.34 -16.51
C VAL A 52 2.01 28.44 -15.09
N ALA A 53 0.74 28.07 -14.84
CA ALA A 53 0.18 27.96 -13.49
C ALA A 53 0.93 26.93 -12.63
N SER A 54 1.34 25.81 -13.24
CA SER A 54 2.16 24.76 -12.61
C SER A 54 3.54 25.27 -12.20
N ILE A 55 4.15 26.14 -13.01
CA ILE A 55 5.44 26.78 -12.72
C ILE A 55 5.28 27.78 -11.57
N GLY A 56 4.20 28.56 -11.55
CA GLY A 56 3.88 29.47 -10.44
C GLY A 56 3.71 28.76 -9.09
N LEU A 57 3.06 27.59 -9.09
CA LEU A 57 2.91 26.75 -7.91
C LEU A 57 4.25 26.16 -7.44
N LEU A 58 5.10 25.70 -8.38
CA LEU A 58 6.43 25.17 -8.07
C LEU A 58 7.34 26.25 -7.46
N VAL A 59 7.33 27.45 -8.02
CA VAL A 59 8.10 28.60 -7.51
C VAL A 59 7.60 29.00 -6.11
N GLY A 60 6.28 28.96 -5.87
CA GLY A 60 5.69 29.20 -4.55
C GLY A 60 6.11 28.19 -3.48
N ILE A 61 6.18 26.90 -3.83
CA ILE A 61 6.60 25.83 -2.92
C ILE A 61 8.10 25.91 -2.60
N ILE A 62 8.93 26.18 -3.61
CA ILE A 62 10.39 26.29 -3.42
C ILE A 62 10.72 27.51 -2.54
N ILE A 63 10.04 28.64 -2.72
CA ILE A 63 10.26 29.85 -1.92
C ILE A 63 9.65 29.71 -0.52
N GLY A 64 8.46 29.10 -0.38
CA GLY A 64 7.87 28.77 0.92
C GLY A 64 8.78 27.85 1.75
N GLY A 65 9.41 26.87 1.11
CA GLY A 65 10.41 26.00 1.74
C GLY A 65 11.74 26.71 2.08
N LEU A 66 12.15 27.71 1.29
CA LEU A 66 13.35 28.51 1.59
C LEU A 66 13.13 29.50 2.74
N LEU A 67 11.96 30.15 2.79
CA LEU A 67 11.59 31.11 3.83
C LEU A 67 11.31 30.42 5.17
N ALA A 68 10.74 29.21 5.17
CA ALA A 68 10.56 28.41 6.38
C ALA A 68 11.89 27.96 7.01
N LYS A 69 13.00 27.94 6.25
CA LYS A 69 14.34 27.59 6.74
C LYS A 69 15.13 28.78 7.32
N THR A 70 14.60 30.00 7.20
CA THR A 70 15.17 31.18 7.85
C THR A 70 14.17 31.63 8.91
N ASN A 71 14.53 31.46 10.19
CA ASN A 71 13.71 31.82 11.37
C ASN A 71 13.46 33.35 11.53
N GLU A 72 13.17 34.06 10.44
CA GLU A 72 12.85 35.47 10.43
C GLU A 72 11.48 35.67 9.76
N GLY A 73 10.42 35.67 10.57
CA GLY A 73 9.08 36.07 10.12
C GLY A 73 7.96 35.51 10.99
N GLY A 74 7.49 36.31 11.95
CA GLY A 74 6.22 36.08 12.65
C GLY A 74 4.99 36.15 11.72
N PRO A 75 3.80 35.79 12.21
CA PRO A 75 2.64 35.51 11.38
C PRO A 75 2.04 36.81 10.83
N SER A 76 2.45 37.18 9.63
CA SER A 76 1.71 38.08 8.76
C SER A 76 1.56 37.38 7.42
N TYR A 77 0.72 36.35 7.42
CA TYR A 77 0.24 35.74 6.20
C TYR A 77 -0.48 36.84 5.40
N MET A 78 0.09 37.23 4.27
CA MET A 78 -0.64 37.88 3.21
C MET A 78 -1.91 37.06 2.97
N SER A 79 -3.06 37.70 3.26
CA SER A 79 -4.36 37.32 2.76
C SER A 79 -4.32 37.36 1.23
N LEU A 80 -3.76 36.32 0.61
CA LEU A 80 -4.13 35.95 -0.73
C LEU A 80 -5.63 35.66 -0.64
N SER A 81 -6.43 36.55 -1.21
CA SER A 81 -7.84 36.31 -1.47
C SER A 81 -7.97 34.89 -2.00
N ARG A 82 -8.50 34.00 -1.16
CA ARG A 82 -8.82 32.63 -1.55
C ARG A 82 -9.83 32.77 -2.68
N GLY A 83 -9.34 32.77 -3.92
CA GLY A 83 -10.15 32.36 -5.05
C GLY A 83 -10.60 30.96 -4.68
N SER A 84 -11.80 30.86 -4.13
CA SER A 84 -12.45 29.60 -3.86
C SER A 84 -12.61 28.95 -5.22
N VAL A 85 -11.68 28.06 -5.56
CA VAL A 85 -11.95 27.04 -6.56
C VAL A 85 -13.25 26.41 -6.09
N PRO A 86 -14.35 26.50 -6.85
CA PRO A 86 -15.62 25.94 -6.41
C PRO A 86 -15.38 24.46 -6.15
N TRP A 87 -15.49 24.04 -4.88
CA TRP A 87 -15.40 22.63 -4.47
C TRP A 87 -16.39 21.73 -5.24
N THR A 88 -17.35 22.35 -5.94
CA THR A 88 -18.37 21.73 -6.79
C THR A 88 -17.81 21.02 -8.03
N SER A 89 -16.50 21.09 -8.35
CA SER A 89 -15.92 20.37 -9.49
C SER A 89 -15.17 19.09 -9.15
N LEU A 90 -14.97 18.76 -7.87
CA LEU A 90 -14.42 17.46 -7.47
C LEU A 90 -15.59 16.45 -7.40
N LYS A 91 -15.71 15.65 -8.47
CA LYS A 91 -16.73 14.59 -8.60
C LYS A 91 -16.73 13.66 -7.37
N ALA A 92 -17.94 13.36 -6.88
CA ALA A 92 -18.36 12.36 -5.89
C ALA A 92 -17.41 12.01 -4.72
N PRO A 93 -17.86 12.08 -3.45
CA PRO A 93 -17.04 11.65 -2.31
C PRO A 93 -16.62 10.16 -2.43
N GLY A 94 -15.38 9.86 -2.07
CA GLY A 94 -14.86 8.48 -1.95
C GLY A 94 -13.77 8.12 -2.96
N TRP A 95 -14.05 7.13 -3.81
CA TRP A 95 -13.06 6.40 -4.64
C TRP A 95 -12.48 7.23 -5.79
N ASN A 96 -11.15 7.32 -5.85
CA ASN A 96 -10.41 7.88 -6.98
C ASN A 96 -9.32 6.90 -7.44
N PRO A 97 -9.06 6.80 -8.76
CA PRO A 97 -8.00 5.93 -9.26
C PRO A 97 -6.62 6.48 -8.87
N ILE A 98 -5.71 5.56 -8.57
CA ILE A 98 -4.27 5.84 -8.46
C ILE A 98 -3.58 5.00 -9.51
N HIS A 99 -2.88 5.67 -10.43
CA HIS A 99 -2.08 5.00 -11.45
C HIS A 99 -0.61 5.08 -11.05
N ILE A 100 0.04 3.92 -10.97
CA ILE A 100 1.43 3.80 -10.60
C ILE A 100 2.20 3.26 -11.81
N PHE A 101 3.24 3.99 -12.20
CA PHE A 101 4.17 3.54 -13.23
C PHE A 101 5.40 2.95 -12.55
N TYR A 102 5.50 1.62 -12.53
CA TYR A 102 6.63 0.89 -11.93
C TYR A 102 7.79 0.64 -12.90
N GLY A 103 7.69 1.13 -14.14
CA GLY A 103 8.73 0.97 -15.16
C GLY A 103 8.76 -0.41 -15.81
N LYS A 104 9.95 -0.83 -16.27
CA LYS A 104 10.17 -2.18 -16.82
C LYS A 104 10.33 -3.17 -15.67
N MET A 105 9.72 -4.35 -15.78
CA MET A 105 9.92 -5.43 -14.80
C MET A 105 11.40 -5.75 -14.59
N ASP A 106 12.20 -5.65 -15.66
CA ASP A 106 13.65 -5.85 -15.67
C ASP A 106 14.40 -5.05 -14.58
N ASN A 107 13.93 -3.85 -14.24
CA ASN A 107 14.54 -3.01 -13.20
C ASN A 107 14.08 -3.37 -11.78
N PHE A 108 12.94 -4.05 -11.67
CA PHE A 108 12.33 -4.45 -10.42
C PHE A 108 12.92 -5.80 -9.90
N TYR A 109 13.49 -6.63 -10.80
CA TYR A 109 14.23 -7.84 -10.40
C TYR A 109 15.49 -7.55 -9.55
N ASN A 110 16.05 -6.34 -9.61
CA ASN A 110 17.21 -6.01 -8.76
C ASN A 110 16.85 -5.91 -7.26
N GLU A 111 15.56 -5.73 -6.93
CA GLU A 111 15.06 -5.57 -5.55
C GLU A 111 14.36 -6.81 -4.98
N ILE A 112 14.13 -7.84 -5.80
CA ILE A 112 13.45 -9.07 -5.41
C ILE A 112 14.29 -10.25 -5.94
N PRO A 113 14.64 -11.24 -5.10
CA PRO A 113 15.45 -12.37 -5.54
C PRO A 113 14.86 -13.06 -6.79
N ASP A 114 15.69 -13.34 -7.80
CA ASP A 114 15.27 -13.99 -9.06
C ASP A 114 14.43 -15.26 -8.87
N LYS A 115 14.68 -16.00 -7.78
CA LYS A 115 13.92 -17.20 -7.40
C LYS A 115 12.42 -16.93 -7.27
N TRP A 116 12.04 -15.75 -6.76
CA TRP A 116 10.65 -15.37 -6.50
C TRP A 116 9.82 -15.03 -7.76
N TYR A 117 10.40 -15.11 -8.96
CA TYR A 117 9.72 -14.82 -10.22
C TYR A 117 9.73 -16.01 -11.19
N LEU A 118 8.61 -16.72 -11.30
CA LEU A 118 8.57 -17.95 -12.12
C LEU A 118 7.89 -17.84 -13.49
N LYS A 119 7.59 -16.65 -14.02
CA LYS A 119 6.87 -16.55 -15.31
C LYS A 119 7.63 -16.12 -16.56
N HIS A 120 8.92 -15.75 -16.49
CA HIS A 120 9.62 -15.27 -17.70
C HIS A 120 11.09 -15.69 -17.86
N SER A 121 11.64 -16.60 -17.05
CA SER A 121 13.00 -17.09 -17.28
C SER A 121 12.99 -18.43 -18.03
N PRO A 122 13.48 -18.51 -19.28
CA PRO A 122 13.59 -19.77 -20.01
C PRO A 122 14.83 -20.58 -19.61
N LYS A 123 15.35 -20.43 -18.39
CA LYS A 123 16.55 -21.15 -17.95
C LYS A 123 16.40 -21.73 -16.56
N HIS A 124 16.20 -23.05 -16.57
CA HIS A 124 16.73 -24.03 -15.62
C HIS A 124 16.69 -23.67 -14.12
N THR A 125 15.62 -24.08 -13.46
CA THR A 125 15.78 -24.84 -12.21
C THR A 125 14.93 -26.10 -12.30
N THR A 126 15.59 -27.24 -12.11
CA THR A 126 15.08 -28.61 -12.21
C THR A 126 14.26 -29.03 -10.99
N SER A 127 13.48 -28.11 -10.43
CA SER A 127 12.63 -28.35 -9.27
C SER A 127 11.16 -28.19 -9.69
N ASN A 128 10.44 -29.31 -9.78
CA ASN A 128 8.98 -29.36 -9.94
C ASN A 128 8.20 -28.82 -8.71
N SER A 129 8.78 -27.92 -7.90
CA SER A 129 8.15 -27.41 -6.68
C SER A 129 7.78 -25.94 -6.83
N ASN A 130 6.52 -25.63 -6.54
CA ASN A 130 6.02 -24.27 -6.46
C ASN A 130 6.72 -23.53 -5.30
N GLU A 131 7.04 -22.25 -5.51
CA GLU A 131 7.48 -21.37 -4.43
C GLU A 131 6.30 -20.87 -3.60
N TRP A 132 6.55 -20.62 -2.32
CA TRP A 132 5.59 -20.22 -1.30
C TRP A 132 6.16 -19.07 -0.48
N PHE A 133 5.28 -18.18 -0.03
CA PHE A 133 5.63 -16.87 0.52
C PHE A 133 4.86 -16.50 1.79
N GLY A 134 3.82 -17.24 2.18
CA GLY A 134 3.04 -16.93 3.38
C GLY A 134 3.83 -17.17 4.66
N GLN A 135 3.80 -16.23 5.61
CA GLN A 135 4.66 -16.26 6.81
C GLN A 135 4.59 -17.58 7.61
N HIS A 136 3.41 -18.19 7.64
CA HIS A 136 3.11 -19.43 8.37
C HIS A 136 2.64 -20.55 7.45
N GLY A 137 2.86 -20.41 6.13
CA GLY A 137 2.45 -21.39 5.12
C GLY A 137 0.97 -21.34 4.78
N GLN A 138 0.30 -20.19 4.98
CA GLN A 138 -1.12 -20.02 4.70
C GLN A 138 -1.43 -20.28 3.21
N ASP A 139 -0.59 -19.77 2.31
CA ASP A 139 -0.67 -20.00 0.87
C ASP A 139 -0.56 -21.49 0.49
N VAL A 140 0.36 -22.23 1.12
CA VAL A 140 0.49 -23.69 0.98
C VAL A 140 -0.79 -24.39 1.41
N ALA A 141 -1.31 -24.02 2.59
CA ALA A 141 -2.51 -24.63 3.16
C ALA A 141 -3.73 -24.40 2.26
N VAL A 142 -3.91 -23.19 1.74
CA VAL A 142 -5.00 -22.84 0.82
C VAL A 142 -4.87 -23.57 -0.50
N ALA A 143 -3.67 -23.62 -1.10
CA ALA A 143 -3.45 -24.36 -2.34
C ALA A 143 -3.81 -25.83 -2.16
N LYS A 144 -3.34 -26.48 -1.09
CA LYS A 144 -3.70 -27.87 -0.76
C LYS A 144 -5.18 -28.06 -0.49
N PHE A 145 -5.80 -27.15 0.27
CA PHE A 145 -7.22 -27.18 0.58
C PHE A 145 -8.05 -27.28 -0.70
N PHE A 146 -7.67 -26.55 -1.74
CA PHE A 146 -8.32 -26.58 -3.05
C PHE A 146 -7.71 -27.58 -4.05
N ASN A 147 -6.86 -28.51 -3.61
CA ASN A 147 -6.16 -29.46 -4.48
C ASN A 147 -5.42 -28.78 -5.64
N PHE A 148 -4.70 -27.71 -5.34
CA PHE A 148 -3.93 -26.91 -6.30
C PHE A 148 -4.80 -26.38 -7.46
N LYS A 149 -6.05 -26.01 -7.15
CA LYS A 149 -6.98 -25.37 -8.10
C LYS A 149 -6.33 -24.18 -8.79
N SER A 150 -6.54 -24.09 -10.11
CA SER A 150 -6.25 -22.89 -10.89
C SER A 150 -7.46 -21.96 -11.02
N ASN A 151 -7.22 -20.69 -11.37
CA ASN A 151 -8.26 -19.68 -11.63
C ASN A 151 -9.21 -19.45 -10.44
N GLY A 152 -8.69 -19.47 -9.22
CA GLY A 152 -9.46 -19.06 -8.05
C GLY A 152 -9.55 -17.55 -7.89
N TYR A 153 -10.40 -17.11 -6.96
CA TYR A 153 -10.51 -15.69 -6.60
C TYR A 153 -10.13 -15.46 -5.12
N PHE A 154 -9.21 -14.54 -4.86
CA PHE A 154 -8.79 -14.17 -3.50
C PHE A 154 -9.13 -12.71 -3.13
N VAL A 155 -9.21 -12.46 -1.84
CA VAL A 155 -9.17 -11.12 -1.23
C VAL A 155 -8.08 -11.14 -0.17
N ASP A 156 -7.15 -10.19 -0.26
CA ASP A 156 -6.00 -10.06 0.64
C ASP A 156 -6.12 -8.74 1.40
N LEU A 157 -6.48 -8.80 2.68
CA LEU A 157 -6.74 -7.63 3.51
C LEU A 157 -5.49 -7.30 4.33
N ALA A 158 -5.00 -6.06 4.18
CA ALA A 158 -3.65 -5.63 4.57
C ALA A 158 -2.56 -6.48 3.92
N SER A 159 -2.60 -6.51 2.58
CA SER A 159 -1.72 -7.36 1.75
C SER A 159 -0.23 -7.08 1.91
N ASN A 160 0.16 -5.94 2.52
CA ASN A 160 1.53 -5.59 2.88
C ASN A 160 2.49 -5.63 1.67
N ASP A 161 3.71 -6.18 1.83
CA ASP A 161 4.63 -6.38 0.70
C ASP A 161 4.02 -7.28 -0.38
N ALA A 162 4.33 -6.96 -1.63
CA ALA A 162 3.78 -7.66 -2.77
C ALA A 162 4.23 -9.13 -2.91
N VAL A 163 5.35 -9.51 -2.28
CA VAL A 163 5.86 -10.88 -2.31
C VAL A 163 6.14 -11.41 -0.91
N TRP A 164 6.93 -10.68 -0.12
CA TRP A 164 7.38 -11.18 1.17
C TRP A 164 6.21 -11.29 2.16
N ALA A 165 6.10 -12.43 2.84
CA ALA A 165 5.00 -12.77 3.74
C ALA A 165 3.61 -12.78 3.05
N SER A 166 3.53 -12.78 1.73
CA SER A 166 2.24 -12.70 1.03
C SER A 166 1.51 -14.05 1.02
N ASN A 167 0.28 -14.05 1.53
CA ASN A 167 -0.58 -15.23 1.54
C ASN A 167 -1.25 -15.51 0.18
N THR A 168 -1.09 -14.63 -0.81
CA THR A 168 -1.81 -14.71 -2.10
C THR A 168 -0.91 -14.68 -3.33
N PHE A 169 0.36 -14.28 -3.18
CA PHE A 169 1.28 -14.16 -4.31
C PHE A 169 1.53 -15.49 -5.02
N ALA A 170 1.80 -16.58 -4.28
CA ALA A 170 1.94 -17.92 -4.86
C ALA A 170 0.66 -18.37 -5.58
N LEU A 171 -0.52 -18.02 -5.05
CA LEU A 171 -1.80 -18.39 -5.65
C LEU A 171 -2.00 -17.69 -7.01
N GLU A 172 -1.66 -16.41 -7.08
CA GLU A 172 -1.70 -15.61 -8.31
C GLU A 172 -0.71 -16.13 -9.35
N GLN A 173 0.55 -16.32 -8.95
CA GLN A 173 1.65 -16.62 -9.87
C GLN A 173 1.60 -18.05 -10.40
N ASN A 174 1.41 -19.02 -9.51
CA ASN A 174 1.52 -20.45 -9.81
C ASN A 174 0.22 -21.07 -10.30
N PHE A 175 -0.94 -20.47 -9.94
CA PHE A 175 -2.25 -21.05 -10.22
C PHE A 175 -3.20 -20.09 -10.94
N ASP A 176 -2.72 -18.95 -11.43
CA ASP A 176 -3.50 -17.95 -12.18
C ASP A 176 -4.71 -17.41 -11.41
N TRP A 177 -4.63 -17.39 -10.07
CA TRP A 177 -5.70 -16.78 -9.28
C TRP A 177 -5.78 -15.27 -9.54
N LYS A 178 -6.99 -14.74 -9.46
CA LYS A 178 -7.26 -13.30 -9.54
C LYS A 178 -7.79 -12.79 -8.21
N GLY A 179 -7.77 -11.49 -7.98
CA GLY A 179 -8.25 -11.00 -6.69
C GLY A 179 -8.19 -9.51 -6.45
N ILE A 180 -8.25 -9.16 -5.17
CA ILE A 180 -8.11 -7.80 -4.65
C ILE A 180 -7.08 -7.83 -3.53
N CYS A 181 -6.04 -7.01 -3.66
CA CYS A 181 -5.09 -6.71 -2.59
C CYS A 181 -5.44 -5.35 -2.00
N ILE A 182 -5.80 -5.30 -0.73
CA ILE A 182 -6.20 -4.10 -0.03
C ILE A 182 -5.08 -3.73 0.94
N GLU A 183 -4.47 -2.57 0.75
CA GLU A 183 -3.34 -2.12 1.55
C GLU A 183 -3.46 -0.62 1.79
N ALA A 184 -3.52 -0.19 3.04
CA ALA A 184 -3.74 1.21 3.36
C ALA A 184 -2.46 2.04 3.37
N ASN A 185 -1.31 1.41 3.61
CA ASN A 185 -0.04 2.08 3.72
C ASN A 185 0.60 2.28 2.33
N PRO A 186 0.72 3.52 1.84
CA PRO A 186 1.14 3.80 0.47
C PRO A 186 2.58 3.38 0.15
N ILE A 187 3.42 3.12 1.15
CA ILE A 187 4.79 2.64 0.92
C ILE A 187 4.81 1.30 0.17
N TYR A 188 3.76 0.49 0.29
CA TYR A 188 3.67 -0.81 -0.36
C TYR A 188 3.08 -0.72 -1.77
N TRP A 189 2.38 0.36 -2.10
CA TRP A 189 1.62 0.45 -3.36
C TRP A 189 2.50 0.37 -4.60
N TYR A 190 3.72 0.93 -4.53
CA TYR A 190 4.66 0.84 -5.65
C TYR A 190 4.98 -0.62 -5.98
N ARG A 191 5.31 -1.43 -4.97
CA ARG A 191 5.56 -2.85 -5.15
C ARG A 191 4.26 -3.59 -5.49
N LEU A 192 3.16 -3.36 -4.78
CA LEU A 192 1.89 -4.03 -5.12
C LEU A 192 1.45 -3.78 -6.57
N SER A 193 1.79 -2.64 -7.16
CA SER A 193 1.41 -2.30 -8.54
C SER A 193 1.96 -3.23 -9.63
N PHE A 194 2.98 -4.06 -9.36
CA PHE A 194 3.42 -5.07 -10.34
C PHE A 194 2.54 -6.33 -10.35
N ARG A 195 1.68 -6.54 -9.34
CA ARG A 195 0.78 -7.68 -9.26
C ARG A 195 -0.39 -7.51 -10.24
N THR A 196 -0.24 -8.08 -11.42
CA THR A 196 -1.20 -7.92 -12.54
C THR A 196 -2.44 -8.80 -12.43
N GLY A 197 -2.45 -9.78 -11.52
CA GLY A 197 -3.60 -10.64 -11.26
C GLY A 197 -4.64 -10.04 -10.30
N CYS A 198 -4.35 -8.92 -9.66
CA CYS A 198 -5.24 -8.32 -8.67
C CYS A 198 -5.48 -6.83 -8.87
N HIS A 199 -6.61 -6.35 -8.35
CA HIS A 199 -6.78 -4.92 -8.07
C HIS A 199 -5.99 -4.55 -6.81
N VAL A 200 -5.18 -3.49 -6.87
CA VAL A 200 -4.56 -2.88 -5.69
C VAL A 200 -5.45 -1.75 -5.19
N VAL A 201 -5.89 -1.85 -3.93
CA VAL A 201 -6.87 -0.93 -3.34
C VAL A 201 -6.27 -0.26 -2.11
N GLY A 202 -6.00 1.04 -2.23
CA GLY A 202 -5.53 1.88 -1.14
C GLY A 202 -6.68 2.29 -0.20
N SER A 203 -6.99 1.48 0.81
CA SER A 203 -8.09 1.77 1.75
C SER A 203 -7.84 1.22 3.14
N ILE A 204 -8.22 1.99 4.17
CA ILE A 204 -8.47 1.43 5.50
C ILE A 204 -9.81 0.70 5.45
N VAL A 205 -9.84 -0.53 5.93
CA VAL A 205 -11.08 -1.30 6.02
C VAL A 205 -11.63 -1.24 7.45
N GLY A 206 -12.93 -1.03 7.56
CA GLY A 206 -13.65 -1.00 8.83
C GLY A 206 -15.01 -1.69 8.72
N GLY A 207 -15.79 -1.68 9.81
CA GLY A 207 -17.14 -2.25 9.81
C GLY A 207 -18.11 -1.51 8.87
N LYS A 208 -17.92 -0.20 8.71
CA LYS A 208 -18.80 0.68 7.92
C LYS A 208 -18.01 1.57 6.98
N ASP A 209 -18.70 2.14 5.99
CA ASP A 209 -18.13 3.18 5.14
C ASP A 209 -18.11 4.53 5.88
N PHE A 210 -17.08 5.33 5.59
CA PHE A 210 -16.93 6.72 6.05
C PHE A 210 -16.86 6.90 7.57
N GLU A 211 -16.46 5.86 8.31
CA GLU A 211 -16.16 6.00 9.74
C GLU A 211 -14.79 6.68 9.90
N GLY A 212 -14.77 7.80 10.64
CA GLY A 212 -13.54 8.51 10.95
C GLY A 212 -12.74 7.77 12.02
N ILE A 213 -11.51 7.39 11.68
CA ILE A 213 -10.62 6.60 12.54
C ILE A 213 -9.22 7.21 12.57
N THR A 214 -8.44 6.83 13.57
CA THR A 214 -7.01 7.15 13.65
C THR A 214 -6.20 5.91 13.29
N VAL A 215 -5.18 6.06 12.46
CA VAL A 215 -4.22 5.00 12.11
C VAL A 215 -2.79 5.41 12.45
N SER A 216 -1.92 4.42 12.55
CA SER A 216 -0.47 4.59 12.62
C SER A 216 0.14 3.69 11.55
N LEU A 217 0.70 4.29 10.50
CA LEU A 217 1.25 3.57 9.34
C LEU A 217 2.76 3.82 9.29
N PRO A 218 3.62 2.81 9.49
CA PRO A 218 5.06 2.98 9.44
C PRO A 218 5.53 3.54 8.10
N THR A 219 6.46 4.50 8.13
CA THR A 219 7.11 5.04 6.92
C THR A 219 8.36 4.25 6.52
N ASP A 220 8.92 3.47 7.45
CA ASP A 220 10.08 2.60 7.23
C ASP A 220 9.88 1.24 7.94
N PRO A 221 9.34 0.23 7.24
CA PRO A 221 9.09 -1.11 7.78
C PRO A 221 10.36 -1.81 8.26
N LYS A 222 11.54 -1.43 7.74
CA LYS A 222 12.81 -2.04 8.17
C LYS A 222 13.16 -1.65 9.60
N LYS A 223 12.72 -0.48 10.06
CA LYS A 223 12.97 0.01 11.43
C LYS A 223 11.83 -0.34 12.37
N SER A 224 10.60 -0.20 11.89
CA SER A 224 9.41 -0.26 12.74
C SER A 224 8.66 -1.58 12.62
N GLY A 225 9.05 -2.45 11.69
CA GLY A 225 8.28 -3.61 11.27
C GLY A 225 7.05 -3.25 10.43
N PRO A 226 6.36 -4.26 9.85
CA PRO A 226 5.17 -4.08 9.03
C PRO A 226 3.87 -3.83 9.84
N PHE A 227 3.95 -3.39 11.10
CA PHE A 227 2.85 -3.40 12.08
C PHE A 227 1.89 -2.19 11.99
N GLY A 228 1.56 -1.74 10.78
CA GLY A 228 0.65 -0.62 10.58
C GLY A 228 -0.80 -0.99 10.85
N GLY A 229 -1.60 -0.09 11.42
CA GLY A 229 -3.00 -0.40 11.70
C GLY A 229 -3.81 0.70 12.37
N ILE A 230 -5.05 0.36 12.73
CA ILE A 230 -5.98 1.25 13.43
C ILE A 230 -5.51 1.44 14.87
N VAL A 231 -5.48 2.69 15.32
CA VAL A 231 -5.07 3.04 16.69
C VAL A 231 -6.26 2.95 17.63
N GLY A 232 -6.11 2.17 18.70
CA GLY A 232 -7.15 2.02 19.71
C GLY A 232 -6.81 1.01 20.79
N LYS A 233 -7.53 1.10 21.92
CA LYS A 233 -7.31 0.22 23.08
C LYS A 233 -7.54 -1.27 22.78
N ASP A 234 -8.33 -1.58 21.76
CA ASP A 234 -8.75 -2.94 21.41
C ASP A 234 -7.94 -3.57 20.26
N PHE A 235 -7.07 -2.77 19.62
CA PHE A 235 -6.20 -3.15 18.49
C PHE A 235 -4.74 -3.27 18.93
N ASP A 236 -3.84 -3.81 18.11
CA ASP A 236 -2.43 -3.94 18.51
C ASP A 236 -1.70 -2.59 18.60
N ASN A 237 -2.14 -1.64 17.77
CA ASN A 237 -1.68 -0.26 17.80
C ASN A 237 -2.33 0.55 18.96
N LYS A 238 -1.93 0.27 20.22
CA LYS A 238 -2.52 0.92 21.41
C LYS A 238 -2.31 2.43 21.50
N LYS A 239 -1.18 2.92 20.98
CA LYS A 239 -0.80 4.34 20.98
C LYS A 239 -0.22 4.70 19.62
N ALA A 240 -0.61 5.85 19.09
CA ALA A 240 -0.08 6.32 17.83
C ALA A 240 1.38 6.79 18.00
N LYS A 241 2.29 6.27 17.16
CA LYS A 241 3.62 6.87 16.98
C LYS A 241 3.52 8.05 16.02
N GLU A 242 2.80 7.85 14.91
CA GLU A 242 2.52 8.85 13.88
C GLU A 242 1.02 8.79 13.53
N PRO A 243 0.16 9.46 14.32
CA PRO A 243 -1.28 9.39 14.12
C PRO A 243 -1.70 10.10 12.84
N GLU A 244 -2.55 9.43 12.07
CA GLU A 244 -3.21 10.02 10.91
C GLU A 244 -4.71 9.74 10.93
N ALA A 245 -5.52 10.77 10.64
CA ALA A 245 -6.95 10.62 10.50
C ALA A 245 -7.30 10.09 9.10
N ARG A 246 -8.13 9.05 9.06
CA ARG A 246 -8.59 8.40 7.83
C ARG A 246 -10.07 8.04 7.93
N PHE A 247 -10.64 7.71 6.78
CA PHE A 247 -11.99 7.14 6.69
C PHE A 247 -11.91 5.69 6.26
N THR A 248 -12.80 4.88 6.79
CA THR A 248 -12.94 3.47 6.43
C THR A 248 -13.77 3.29 5.15
N ALA A 249 -13.51 2.20 4.44
CA ALA A 249 -14.48 1.56 3.57
C ALA A 249 -14.79 0.17 4.12
N SER A 250 -16.05 -0.24 4.10
CA SER A 250 -16.46 -1.59 4.44
C SER A 250 -15.97 -2.59 3.40
N LEU A 251 -15.68 -3.82 3.84
CA LEU A 251 -15.29 -4.90 2.95
C LEU A 251 -16.36 -5.12 1.85
N THR A 252 -17.64 -5.08 2.22
CA THR A 252 -18.76 -5.20 1.27
C THR A 252 -18.72 -4.14 0.17
N SER A 253 -18.44 -2.88 0.52
CA SER A 253 -18.35 -1.79 -0.47
C SER A 253 -17.16 -1.96 -1.42
N ILE A 254 -16.02 -2.45 -0.92
CA ILE A 254 -14.85 -2.77 -1.74
C ILE A 254 -15.17 -3.92 -2.71
N LEU A 255 -15.70 -5.04 -2.20
CA LEU A 255 -16.08 -6.19 -3.03
C LEU A 255 -17.08 -5.80 -4.13
N LYS A 256 -18.05 -4.94 -3.82
CA LYS A 256 -19.02 -4.42 -4.80
C LYS A 256 -18.35 -3.51 -5.83
N LYS A 257 -17.50 -2.57 -5.38
CA LYS A 257 -16.83 -1.58 -6.25
C LYS A 257 -15.95 -2.23 -7.30
N PHE A 258 -15.23 -3.28 -6.94
CA PHE A 258 -14.29 -3.98 -7.81
C PHE A 258 -14.87 -5.26 -8.43
N GLY A 259 -16.19 -5.47 -8.35
CA GLY A 259 -16.86 -6.55 -9.06
C GLY A 259 -16.43 -7.95 -8.61
N ALA A 260 -16.10 -8.13 -7.33
CA ALA A 260 -15.75 -9.44 -6.79
C ALA A 260 -16.90 -10.45 -6.99
N PRO A 261 -16.60 -11.73 -7.25
CA PRO A 261 -17.62 -12.76 -7.37
C PRO A 261 -18.38 -12.93 -6.05
N LYS A 262 -19.61 -13.42 -6.11
CA LYS A 262 -20.42 -13.68 -4.91
C LYS A 262 -19.87 -14.84 -4.07
N VAL A 263 -19.24 -15.82 -4.72
CA VAL A 263 -18.49 -16.89 -4.06
C VAL A 263 -17.01 -16.66 -4.31
N ILE A 264 -16.28 -16.38 -3.23
CA ILE A 264 -14.85 -16.08 -3.24
C ILE A 264 -14.12 -17.28 -2.69
N ASP A 265 -13.03 -17.70 -3.31
CA ASP A 265 -12.32 -18.91 -2.88
C ASP A 265 -11.55 -18.67 -1.57
N TYR A 266 -10.90 -17.52 -1.43
CA TYR A 266 -10.03 -17.25 -0.29
C TYR A 266 -10.12 -15.80 0.20
N LEU A 267 -10.18 -15.63 1.52
CA LEU A 267 -9.93 -14.36 2.21
C LEU A 267 -8.72 -14.53 3.13
N SER A 268 -7.69 -13.69 2.95
CA SER A 268 -6.67 -13.47 3.96
C SER A 268 -7.05 -12.25 4.82
N LEU A 269 -7.21 -12.46 6.12
CA LEU A 269 -7.63 -11.45 7.09
C LEU A 269 -6.57 -11.34 8.20
N ASP A 270 -5.64 -10.42 8.03
CA ASP A 270 -4.52 -10.17 8.95
C ASP A 270 -4.35 -8.66 9.07
N VAL A 271 -4.97 -8.03 10.08
CA VAL A 271 -5.09 -6.56 10.16
C VAL A 271 -4.64 -6.02 11.52
N GLU A 272 -3.68 -6.70 12.15
CA GLU A 272 -3.01 -6.26 13.38
C GLU A 272 -4.02 -5.99 14.52
N GLY A 273 -4.95 -6.94 14.71
CA GLY A 273 -5.91 -6.97 15.83
C GLY A 273 -7.27 -6.31 15.55
N ALA A 274 -7.50 -5.83 14.33
CA ALA A 274 -8.76 -5.21 13.89
C ALA A 274 -9.75 -6.20 13.24
N GLU A 275 -9.48 -7.51 13.24
CA GLU A 275 -10.25 -8.54 12.52
C GLU A 275 -11.71 -8.53 12.99
N GLU A 276 -11.95 -8.53 14.30
CA GLU A 276 -13.29 -8.50 14.87
C GLU A 276 -14.03 -7.19 14.57
N PHE A 277 -13.33 -6.05 14.57
CA PHE A 277 -13.91 -4.75 14.26
C PHE A 277 -14.39 -4.70 12.80
N ILE A 278 -13.57 -5.17 11.87
CA ILE A 278 -13.90 -5.21 10.44
C ILE A 278 -15.06 -6.17 10.18
N MET A 279 -15.02 -7.37 10.77
CA MET A 279 -16.00 -8.43 10.50
C MET A 279 -17.27 -8.32 11.34
N LYS A 280 -17.35 -7.36 12.26
CA LYS A 280 -18.53 -7.13 13.11
C LYS A 280 -19.80 -6.94 12.30
N ASP A 281 -19.74 -6.13 11.24
CA ASP A 281 -20.88 -5.77 10.40
C ASP A 281 -20.88 -6.53 9.06
N PHE A 282 -19.90 -7.39 8.80
CA PHE A 282 -19.83 -8.16 7.56
C PHE A 282 -20.94 -9.23 7.49
N PRO A 283 -21.75 -9.26 6.42
CA PRO A 283 -22.86 -10.21 6.27
C PRO A 283 -22.39 -11.51 5.60
N PHE A 284 -21.85 -12.45 6.38
CA PHE A 284 -21.27 -13.72 5.90
C PHE A 284 -22.18 -14.59 4.99
N HIS A 285 -23.50 -14.33 4.96
CA HIS A 285 -24.46 -15.11 4.17
C HIS A 285 -24.94 -14.41 2.90
N GLN A 286 -24.88 -13.07 2.82
CA GLN A 286 -25.38 -12.35 1.66
C GLN A 286 -24.72 -10.97 1.50
N PRO A 287 -24.31 -10.57 0.29
CA PRO A 287 -24.34 -11.36 -0.95
C PRO A 287 -23.06 -12.17 -1.17
N TYR A 288 -22.09 -12.12 -0.25
CA TYR A 288 -20.76 -12.71 -0.43
C TYR A 288 -20.53 -13.89 0.52
N THR A 289 -19.89 -14.94 0.02
CA THR A 289 -19.43 -16.08 0.80
C THR A 289 -17.98 -16.38 0.46
N PHE A 290 -17.13 -16.49 1.47
CA PHE A 290 -15.77 -16.98 1.32
C PHE A 290 -15.74 -18.49 1.54
N ARG A 291 -15.08 -19.25 0.67
CA ARG A 291 -14.94 -20.70 0.87
C ARG A 291 -13.94 -21.02 1.97
N VAL A 292 -12.82 -20.30 2.00
CA VAL A 292 -11.75 -20.43 3.00
C VAL A 292 -11.35 -19.04 3.49
N ILE A 293 -11.05 -18.92 4.78
CA ILE A 293 -10.58 -17.70 5.41
C ILE A 293 -9.36 -18.03 6.29
N SER A 294 -8.23 -17.36 6.09
CA SER A 294 -7.16 -17.32 7.09
C SER A 294 -7.37 -16.09 7.97
N ILE A 295 -7.29 -16.23 9.29
CA ILE A 295 -7.51 -15.12 10.22
C ILE A 295 -6.37 -15.06 11.22
N GLU A 296 -5.77 -13.88 11.37
CA GLU A 296 -4.80 -13.60 12.42
C GLU A 296 -5.52 -13.56 13.78
N ARG A 297 -5.11 -14.43 14.71
CA ARG A 297 -5.52 -14.42 16.13
C ARG A 297 -7.01 -14.07 16.38
N PRO A 298 -8.00 -14.79 15.78
CA PRO A 298 -9.40 -14.43 15.92
C PRO A 298 -9.86 -14.47 17.39
N LYS A 299 -10.58 -13.44 17.80
CA LYS A 299 -11.22 -13.36 19.13
C LYS A 299 -12.53 -14.15 19.15
N SER A 300 -13.03 -14.44 20.35
CA SER A 300 -14.18 -15.32 20.57
C SER A 300 -15.48 -14.86 19.89
N LEU A 301 -15.73 -13.55 19.79
CA LEU A 301 -16.93 -13.04 19.14
C LEU A 301 -16.85 -13.23 17.62
N LEU A 302 -15.67 -13.05 17.01
CA LEU A 302 -15.46 -13.37 15.59
C LEU A 302 -15.58 -14.87 15.33
N MET A 303 -14.96 -15.71 16.15
CA MET A 303 -15.09 -17.18 16.03
C MET A 303 -16.55 -17.63 16.08
N LYS A 304 -17.32 -17.13 17.05
CA LYS A 304 -18.75 -17.42 17.15
C LYS A 304 -19.52 -16.96 15.91
N LYS A 305 -19.25 -15.77 15.38
CA LYS A 305 -19.88 -15.27 14.15
C LYS A 305 -19.59 -16.15 12.93
N LEU A 306 -18.40 -16.72 12.84
CA LEU A 306 -18.02 -17.66 11.79
C LEU A 306 -18.80 -18.97 11.94
N GLU A 307 -18.86 -19.53 13.15
CA GLU A 307 -19.62 -20.75 13.45
C GLU A 307 -21.12 -20.58 13.16
N ASP A 308 -21.71 -19.48 13.63
CA ASP A 308 -23.10 -19.10 13.34
C ASP A 308 -23.32 -18.91 11.82
N ALA A 309 -22.25 -18.63 11.07
CA ALA A 309 -22.25 -18.54 9.62
C ALA A 309 -21.85 -19.81 8.86
N GLY A 310 -21.82 -20.95 9.56
CA GLY A 310 -21.55 -22.25 8.95
C GLY A 310 -20.09 -22.46 8.57
N TYR A 311 -19.16 -21.69 9.14
CA TYR A 311 -17.73 -21.95 9.03
C TYR A 311 -17.26 -22.87 10.15
N LYS A 312 -16.22 -23.65 9.85
CA LYS A 312 -15.55 -24.52 10.82
C LYS A 312 -14.05 -24.34 10.72
N GLN A 313 -13.36 -24.37 11.85
CA GLN A 313 -11.90 -24.34 11.88
C GLN A 313 -11.31 -25.61 11.27
N VAL A 314 -10.31 -25.42 10.42
CA VAL A 314 -9.60 -26.46 9.66
C VAL A 314 -8.23 -26.73 10.25
N LEU A 315 -7.47 -25.67 10.58
CA LEU A 315 -6.07 -25.75 10.95
C LEU A 315 -5.67 -24.57 11.84
N ASP A 316 -4.79 -24.82 12.81
CA ASP A 316 -4.03 -23.79 13.52
C ASP A 316 -2.67 -23.58 12.84
N PHE A 317 -2.32 -22.32 12.62
CA PHE A 317 -1.00 -21.89 12.20
C PHE A 317 -0.18 -21.44 13.43
N LYS A 318 1.05 -21.00 13.19
CA LYS A 318 1.91 -20.43 14.24
C LYS A 318 1.30 -19.12 14.76
N ARG A 319 1.63 -18.75 16.00
CA ARG A 319 1.27 -17.48 16.65
C ARG A 319 -0.24 -17.20 16.84
N GLY A 320 -1.09 -18.21 16.65
CA GLY A 320 -2.53 -18.11 16.89
C GLY A 320 -3.36 -17.79 15.64
N ASP A 321 -2.73 -17.74 14.47
CA ASP A 321 -3.43 -17.68 13.20
C ASP A 321 -4.22 -18.97 12.95
N THR A 322 -5.35 -18.86 12.27
CA THR A 322 -6.25 -20.01 12.03
C THR A 322 -6.76 -20.04 10.61
N LEU A 323 -7.06 -21.23 10.10
CA LEU A 323 -7.75 -21.47 8.84
C LEU A 323 -9.18 -21.91 9.12
N TRP A 324 -10.15 -21.26 8.49
CA TRP A 324 -11.57 -21.56 8.58
C TRP A 324 -12.11 -21.87 7.19
N ALA A 325 -13.07 -22.80 7.10
CA ALA A 325 -13.72 -23.10 5.84
C ALA A 325 -15.23 -23.19 6.00
N HIS A 326 -15.95 -22.70 4.98
CA HIS A 326 -17.40 -22.81 4.92
C HIS A 326 -17.80 -24.29 4.82
N SER A 327 -18.90 -24.65 5.48
CA SER A 327 -19.42 -26.02 5.55
C SER A 327 -19.55 -26.70 4.19
N SER A 328 -19.86 -25.94 3.12
CA SER A 328 -19.97 -26.45 1.75
C SER A 328 -18.66 -27.00 1.15
N VAL A 329 -17.50 -26.70 1.72
CA VAL A 329 -16.18 -27.16 1.23
C VAL A 329 -15.33 -27.81 2.32
N TYR A 330 -15.80 -27.82 3.56
CA TYR A 330 -15.02 -28.19 4.74
C TYR A 330 -14.43 -29.61 4.67
N GLU A 331 -15.27 -30.63 4.52
CA GLU A 331 -14.83 -32.04 4.66
C GLU A 331 -13.75 -32.42 3.64
N ALA A 332 -13.97 -32.08 2.37
CA ALA A 332 -13.04 -32.41 1.31
C ALA A 332 -11.72 -31.63 1.43
N GLY A 333 -11.79 -30.35 1.83
CA GLY A 333 -10.60 -29.51 1.97
C GLY A 333 -9.78 -29.85 3.20
N LYS A 334 -10.43 -30.11 4.35
CA LYS A 334 -9.76 -30.52 5.59
C LYS A 334 -8.93 -31.78 5.40
N LYS A 335 -9.51 -32.82 4.79
CA LYS A 335 -8.78 -34.06 4.49
C LYS A 335 -7.49 -33.81 3.70
N ARG A 336 -7.54 -32.95 2.68
CA ARG A 336 -6.35 -32.62 1.85
C ARG A 336 -5.27 -31.86 2.60
N VAL A 337 -5.66 -31.04 3.57
CA VAL A 337 -4.71 -30.33 4.44
C VAL A 337 -4.04 -31.32 5.41
N GLU A 338 -4.81 -32.26 5.98
CA GLU A 338 -4.35 -33.26 6.95
C GLU A 338 -3.41 -34.30 6.33
N ASP A 339 -3.71 -34.80 5.12
CA ASP A 339 -2.98 -35.89 4.46
C ASP A 339 -1.46 -35.62 4.32
N LYS A 340 -1.01 -34.35 4.42
CA LYS A 340 0.42 -33.94 4.48
C LYS A 340 0.67 -32.66 5.29
N GLY A 341 0.11 -32.55 6.49
CA GLY A 341 0.24 -31.34 7.33
C GLY A 341 1.69 -30.89 7.62
N HIS A 342 2.65 -31.82 7.61
CA HIS A 342 4.06 -31.54 7.86
C HIS A 342 4.72 -30.61 6.82
N GLU A 343 4.22 -30.57 5.57
CA GLU A 343 4.78 -29.67 4.54
C GLU A 343 4.40 -28.20 4.81
N ILE A 344 3.26 -27.96 5.47
CA ILE A 344 2.84 -26.62 5.91
C ILE A 344 3.71 -26.20 7.11
N ALA A 345 3.88 -27.09 8.09
CA ALA A 345 4.65 -26.81 9.31
C ALA A 345 6.14 -26.54 9.05
N LYS A 346 6.72 -27.16 8.00
CA LYS A 346 8.11 -27.00 7.58
C LYS A 346 8.38 -25.67 6.85
N HIS A 347 7.33 -24.97 6.38
CA HIS A 347 7.53 -23.70 5.71
C HIS A 347 8.22 -22.70 6.65
N LYS A 348 9.27 -22.06 6.12
CA LYS A 348 10.01 -20.99 6.77
C LYS A 348 10.01 -19.82 5.80
N LEU A 349 9.48 -18.70 6.26
CA LEU A 349 9.60 -17.44 5.54
C LEU A 349 11.07 -17.06 5.47
N ASP A 350 11.53 -16.68 4.28
CA ASP A 350 12.85 -16.09 4.09
C ASP A 350 12.92 -14.71 4.78
N ASP A 351 14.12 -14.28 5.15
CA ASP A 351 14.33 -12.92 5.65
C ASP A 351 13.84 -11.87 4.64
N TRP A 352 13.45 -10.69 5.14
CA TRP A 352 13.03 -9.57 4.30
C TRP A 352 14.08 -9.29 3.21
N PRO A 353 13.69 -9.07 1.93
CA PRO A 353 14.63 -8.84 0.85
C PRO A 353 15.64 -7.74 1.19
N GLN A 354 16.93 -8.11 1.21
CA GLN A 354 18.02 -7.15 1.25
C GLN A 354 18.05 -6.46 -0.11
N VAL A 355 17.37 -5.31 -0.23
CA VAL A 355 17.45 -4.45 -1.42
C VAL A 355 18.92 -4.21 -1.73
N ARG A 356 19.42 -4.77 -2.84
CA ARG A 356 20.75 -4.43 -3.33
C ARG A 356 20.68 -2.96 -3.75
N ARG A 357 21.44 -2.12 -3.04
CA ARG A 357 21.51 -0.67 -3.30
C ARG A 357 22.08 -0.37 -4.68
#